data_AF-A0AAW2F8M6-F1
#
_entry.id   AF-A0AAW2F8M6-F1
#
_cell.length_a   1.000
_cell.length_b   1.000
_cell.length_c   1.000
_cell.angle_alpha   90.00
_cell.angle_beta   90.00
_cell.angle_gamma   90.00
#
_symmetry.space_group_name_H-M   'P 1'
#
loop_
_entity.id
_entity.type
_entity.pdbx_description
1 polymer ?
#
loop_
_entity_poly.entity_id
_entity_poly.type
_entity_poly.pdbx_seq_one_letter_code
_entity_poly.pdbx_strand_id
1 'polypeptide(L)'
;MRVAITAAHEMAHQWFGNVVSPRWWSHVWLNEGFASFFEEYVIDEIFKDWRIMDFFVIETQQSALQIDIARNMKPITFEVNQRKEINSLFSDSSYGKGEIK
;
A
#
# COMPACT_ATOMS: atom_id res chain seq x y z
N MET A 1 8.64 -11.49 -12.13
CA MET A 1 7.76 -11.09 -11.01
C MET A 1 7.59 -9.58 -10.94
N ARG A 2 8.66 -8.79 -10.71
CA ARG A 2 8.57 -7.32 -10.54
C ARG A 2 7.72 -6.56 -11.58
N VAL A 3 7.88 -6.86 -12.87
CA VAL A 3 7.08 -6.20 -13.94
C VAL A 3 5.59 -6.48 -13.80
N ALA A 4 5.21 -7.71 -13.43
CA ALA A 4 3.82 -8.09 -13.31
C ALA A 4 3.17 -7.43 -12.08
N ILE A 5 3.89 -7.40 -10.94
CA ILE A 5 3.49 -6.69 -9.72
C ILE A 5 3.26 -5.20 -10.01
N THR A 6 4.26 -4.51 -10.57
CA THR A 6 4.10 -3.09 -10.93
C THR A 6 2.97 -2.85 -11.93
N ALA A 7 2.79 -3.74 -12.92
CA ALA A 7 1.65 -3.60 -13.83
C ALA A 7 0.31 -3.74 -13.11
N ALA A 8 0.18 -4.70 -12.18
CA ALA A 8 -1.03 -4.88 -11.38
C ALA A 8 -1.29 -3.68 -10.46
N HIS A 9 -0.26 -3.09 -9.85
CA HIS A 9 -0.35 -1.86 -9.05
C HIS A 9 -0.95 -0.69 -9.84
N GLU A 10 -0.36 -0.38 -10.99
CA GLU A 10 -0.83 0.72 -11.85
C GLU A 10 -2.22 0.46 -12.45
N MET A 11 -2.57 -0.82 -12.63
CA MET A 11 -3.93 -1.22 -13.00
C MET A 11 -4.92 -1.03 -11.85
N ALA A 12 -4.55 -1.35 -10.61
CA ALA A 12 -5.38 -1.09 -9.44
C ALA A 12 -5.65 0.42 -9.27
N HIS A 13 -4.68 1.26 -9.60
CA HIS A 13 -4.84 2.72 -9.59
C HIS A 13 -5.96 3.24 -10.51
N GLN A 14 -6.34 2.46 -11.54
CA GLN A 14 -7.47 2.83 -12.41
C GLN A 14 -8.79 2.92 -11.62
N TRP A 15 -8.96 2.15 -10.56
CA TRP A 15 -10.11 2.24 -9.66
C TRP A 15 -9.81 3.13 -8.44
N PHE A 16 -8.73 2.85 -7.72
CA PHE A 16 -8.34 3.55 -6.50
C PHE A 16 -7.29 4.60 -6.83
N GLY A 17 -7.67 5.88 -6.82
CA GLY A 17 -6.81 6.98 -7.27
C GLY A 17 -7.40 7.75 -8.43
N ASN A 18 -7.84 7.04 -9.47
CA ASN A 18 -8.42 7.64 -10.67
C ASN A 18 -9.95 7.77 -10.59
N VAL A 19 -10.70 6.66 -10.45
CA VAL A 19 -12.18 6.70 -10.35
C VAL A 19 -12.63 7.17 -8.97
N VAL A 20 -12.03 6.62 -7.91
CA VAL A 20 -12.26 7.06 -6.53
C VAL A 20 -10.97 7.66 -5.99
N SER A 21 -10.91 8.98 -5.92
CA SER A 21 -9.74 9.71 -5.42
C SER A 21 -9.96 10.21 -3.98
N PRO A 22 -8.94 10.15 -3.11
CA PRO A 22 -9.04 10.77 -1.79
C PRO A 22 -9.27 12.27 -1.91
N ARG A 23 -10.18 12.83 -1.10
CA ARG A 23 -10.47 14.27 -1.12
C ARG A 23 -9.29 15.12 -0.66
N TRP A 24 -8.40 14.55 0.14
CA TRP A 24 -7.20 15.22 0.66
C TRP A 24 -6.04 14.25 0.84
N TRP A 25 -4.82 14.78 0.81
CA TRP A 25 -3.57 14.03 0.94
C TRP A 25 -3.45 13.24 2.23
N SER A 26 -4.13 13.66 3.31
CA SER A 26 -4.21 12.91 4.56
C SER A 26 -4.73 11.47 4.39
N HIS A 27 -5.40 11.18 3.27
CA HIS A 27 -5.93 9.85 2.94
C HIS A 27 -5.24 9.23 1.71
N VAL A 28 -4.03 9.66 1.36
CA VAL A 28 -3.30 9.10 0.20
C VAL A 28 -3.03 7.59 0.34
N TRP A 29 -3.02 7.05 1.57
CA TRP A 29 -2.93 5.61 1.80
C TRP A 29 -4.10 4.83 1.16
N LEU A 30 -5.28 5.46 0.95
CA LEU A 30 -6.38 4.84 0.20
C LEU A 30 -6.03 4.63 -1.28
N ASN A 31 -5.05 5.37 -1.79
CA ASN A 31 -4.54 5.21 -3.14
C ASN A 31 -3.49 4.10 -3.16
N GLU A 32 -2.37 4.34 -2.47
CA GLU A 32 -1.19 3.47 -2.52
C GLU A 32 -1.41 2.14 -1.80
N GLY A 33 -2.04 2.15 -0.62
CA GLY A 33 -2.25 0.93 0.16
C GLY A 33 -3.24 -0.03 -0.51
N PHE A 34 -4.29 0.49 -1.15
CA PHE A 34 -5.20 -0.34 -1.94
C PHE A 34 -4.51 -0.89 -3.19
N ALA A 35 -3.75 -0.06 -3.91
CA ALA A 35 -3.02 -0.51 -5.08
C ALA A 35 -2.00 -1.60 -4.74
N SER A 36 -1.24 -1.43 -3.64
CA SER A 36 -0.26 -2.42 -3.18
C SER A 36 -0.88 -3.67 -2.56
N PHE A 37 -2.10 -3.62 -2.00
CA PHE A 37 -2.81 -4.84 -1.65
C PHE A 37 -3.24 -5.61 -2.90
N PHE A 38 -3.85 -4.91 -3.86
CA PHE A 38 -4.36 -5.54 -5.08
C PHE A 38 -3.26 -6.02 -6.02
N GLU A 39 -2.07 -5.40 -6.03
CA GLU A 39 -0.95 -5.90 -6.84
C GLU A 39 -0.56 -7.32 -6.44
N GLU A 40 -0.48 -7.61 -5.14
CA GLU A 40 -0.14 -8.96 -4.65
C GLU A 40 -1.32 -9.92 -4.80
N TYR A 41 -2.54 -9.48 -4.44
CA TYR A 41 -3.73 -10.32 -4.53
C TYR A 41 -4.03 -10.77 -5.97
N VAL A 42 -3.98 -9.86 -6.94
CA VAL A 42 -4.24 -10.18 -8.36
C VAL A 42 -3.18 -11.11 -8.92
N ILE A 43 -1.91 -10.90 -8.55
CA ILE A 43 -0.83 -11.76 -9.01
C ILE A 43 -0.96 -13.18 -8.43
N ASP A 44 -1.38 -13.32 -7.17
CA ASP A 44 -1.68 -14.63 -6.57
C ASP A 44 -2.81 -15.36 -7.31
N GLU A 45 -3.89 -14.66 -7.67
CA GLU A 45 -5.00 -15.26 -8.41
C GLU A 45 -4.61 -15.71 -9.82
N ILE A 46 -3.70 -15.00 -10.48
CA ILE A 46 -3.19 -15.35 -11.82
C ILE A 46 -2.17 -16.49 -11.74
N PHE A 47 -1.26 -16.44 -10.75
CA PHE A 47 -0.14 -17.37 -10.59
C PHE A 47 -0.23 -18.14 -9.26
N LYS A 48 -1.26 -18.97 -9.11
CA LYS A 48 -1.58 -19.68 -7.86
C LYS A 48 -0.43 -20.51 -7.26
N ASP A 49 0.44 -21.04 -8.11
CA ASP A 49 1.60 -21.84 -7.67
C ASP A 49 2.70 -20.99 -7.02
N TRP A 50 2.66 -19.66 -7.17
CA TRP A 50 3.67 -18.75 -6.61
C TRP A 50 3.40 -18.41 -5.15
N ARG A 51 2.16 -18.63 -4.67
CA ARG A 51 1.77 -18.44 -3.27
C ARG A 51 2.13 -17.06 -2.74
N ILE A 52 1.87 -16.04 -3.55
CA ILE A 52 2.25 -14.65 -3.28
C ILE A 52 1.59 -14.14 -2.01
N MET A 53 0.33 -14.50 -1.76
CA MET A 53 -0.35 -14.10 -0.52
C MET A 53 0.26 -14.75 0.74
N ASP A 54 0.91 -15.90 0.63
CA ASP A 54 1.65 -16.48 1.76
C ASP A 54 2.93 -15.70 2.05
N PHE A 55 3.63 -15.24 1.01
CA PHE A 55 4.77 -14.33 1.16
C PHE A 55 4.35 -12.97 1.72
N PHE A 56 3.22 -12.42 1.27
CA PHE A 56 2.66 -11.17 1.79
C PHE A 56 2.48 -11.19 3.31
N VAL A 57 1.98 -12.30 3.87
CA VAL A 57 1.79 -12.44 5.32
C VAL A 57 3.11 -12.30 6.08
N ILE A 58 4.20 -12.86 5.55
CA ILE A 58 5.51 -12.85 6.22
C ILE A 58 6.26 -11.54 5.94
N GLU A 59 6.40 -11.16 4.68
CA GLU A 59 7.25 -10.05 4.25
C GLU A 59 6.60 -8.68 4.49
N THR A 60 5.30 -8.55 4.25
CA THR A 60 4.58 -7.28 4.41
C THR A 60 3.92 -7.20 5.77
N GLN A 61 2.98 -8.10 6.07
CA GLN A 61 2.11 -7.95 7.24
C GLN A 61 2.87 -8.05 8.56
N GLN A 62 3.70 -9.09 8.74
CA GLN A 62 4.48 -9.23 9.97
C GLN A 62 5.52 -8.11 10.12
N SER A 63 6.21 -7.71 9.05
CA SER A 63 7.16 -6.60 9.06
C SER A 63 6.50 -5.27 9.44
N ALA A 64 5.35 -4.95 8.85
CA ALA A 64 4.60 -3.73 9.17
C ALA A 64 4.16 -3.71 10.65
N LEU A 65 3.67 -4.85 11.18
CA LEU A 65 3.31 -4.98 12.59
C LEU A 65 4.53 -4.81 13.52
N GLN A 66 5.69 -5.36 13.17
CA GLN A 66 6.91 -5.20 13.96
C GLN A 66 7.37 -3.74 14.04
N ILE A 67 7.34 -3.02 12.91
CA ILE A 67 7.74 -1.60 12.86
C ILE A 67 6.74 -0.72 13.64
N ASP A 68 5.45 -1.03 13.55
CA ASP A 68 4.39 -0.30 14.27
C ASP A 68 4.52 -0.47 15.79
N ILE A 69 4.81 -1.68 16.28
CA ILE A 69 5.06 -1.96 17.70
C ILE A 69 6.27 -1.17 18.22
N ALA A 70 7.32 -1.01 17.41
CA ALA A 70 8.51 -0.24 17.76
C ALA A 70 8.24 1.28 17.88
N ARG A 71 7.00 1.75 17.66
CA ARG A 71 6.59 3.16 17.59
C ARG A 71 7.41 3.97 16.58
N ASN A 72 8.00 3.30 15.61
CA ASN A 72 8.81 3.93 14.57
C ASN A 72 8.00 4.19 13.29
N MET A 73 6.71 3.81 13.30
CA MET A 73 5.78 4.06 12.20
C MET A 73 4.88 5.26 12.50
N LYS A 74 4.68 6.11 11.50
CA LYS A 74 3.72 7.22 11.58
C LYS A 74 2.28 6.70 11.43
N PRO A 75 1.27 7.43 11.94
CA PRO A 75 -0.12 7.13 11.63
C PRO A 75 -0.38 7.17 10.12
N ILE A 76 -1.16 6.21 9.60
CA ILE A 76 -1.52 6.14 8.17
C ILE A 76 -2.33 7.35 7.69
N THR A 77 -3.01 8.02 8.61
CA THR A 77 -3.73 9.27 8.36
C THR A 77 -3.06 10.36 9.17
N PHE A 78 -2.49 11.34 8.46
CA PHE A 78 -1.78 12.46 9.05
C PHE A 78 -2.28 13.77 8.43
N GLU A 79 -2.45 14.82 9.22
CA GLU A 79 -2.93 16.10 8.74
C GLU A 79 -1.86 16.81 7.89
N VAL A 80 -2.20 17.09 6.64
CA VAL A 80 -1.29 17.77 5.70
C VAL A 80 -1.68 19.23 5.61
N ASN A 81 -0.79 20.12 6.04
CA ASN A 81 -1.01 21.56 6.06
C ASN A 81 -0.13 22.29 5.02
N GLN A 82 1.01 21.70 4.64
CA GLN A 82 1.95 22.30 3.70
C GLN A 82 2.33 21.33 2.58
N ARG A 83 2.51 21.85 1.35
CA ARG A 83 2.88 21.02 0.17
C ARG A 83 4.13 20.16 0.41
N LYS A 84 5.11 20.66 1.17
CA LYS A 84 6.35 19.94 1.48
C LYS A 84 6.13 18.65 2.29
N GLU A 85 4.99 18.53 2.97
CA GLU A 85 4.64 17.37 3.80
C GLU A 85 4.09 16.21 2.95
N ILE A 86 3.56 16.49 1.75
CA ILE A 86 2.92 15.50 0.87
C ILE A 86 3.89 14.36 0.53
N ASN A 87 5.13 14.69 0.17
CA ASN A 87 6.12 13.67 -0.18
C ASN A 87 6.45 12.74 0.99
N SER A 88 6.27 13.20 2.24
CA SER A 88 6.53 12.39 3.43
C SER A 88 5.45 11.34 3.71
N LEU A 89 4.30 11.43 3.02
CA LEU A 89 3.21 10.47 3.13
C LEU A 89 3.49 9.20 2.33
N PHE A 90 4.26 9.28 1.24
CA PHE A 90 4.71 8.11 0.46
C PHE A 90 5.84 7.41 1.22
N SER A 91 5.46 6.68 2.26
CA SER A 91 6.33 6.05 3.25
C SER A 91 5.85 4.65 3.57
N ASP A 92 6.64 3.88 4.33
CA ASP A 92 6.31 2.53 4.80
C ASP A 92 4.94 2.42 5.50
N SER A 93 4.44 3.54 6.05
CA SER A 93 3.11 3.57 6.65
C SER A 93 1.96 3.54 5.63
N SER A 94 2.14 4.16 4.45
CA SER A 94 1.12 4.19 3.39
C SER A 94 1.14 2.93 2.52
N TYR A 95 2.32 2.39 2.26
CA TYR A 95 2.51 1.11 1.58
C TYR A 95 2.26 -0.03 2.59
N GLY A 96 3.24 -0.38 3.44
CA GLY A 96 3.14 -1.55 4.32
C GLY A 96 1.93 -1.58 5.27
N LYS A 97 1.64 -0.51 6.01
CA LYS A 97 0.48 -0.51 6.93
C LYS A 97 -0.85 -0.21 6.24
N GLY A 98 -0.84 0.50 5.12
CA GLY A 98 -2.04 0.73 4.32
C GLY A 98 -2.54 -0.54 3.65
N GLU A 99 -1.63 -1.40 3.20
CA GLU A 99 -1.91 -2.69 2.55
C GLU A 99 -2.66 -3.70 3.44
N ILE A 100 -2.51 -3.62 4.76
CA ILE A 100 -3.01 -4.64 5.71
C ILE A 100 -4.26 -4.20 6.50
N LYS A 101 -4.92 -3.11 6.09
CA LYS A 101 -5.89 -2.38 6.91
C LYS A 101 -7.27 -2.29 6.27
#